data_AF-A0A365K5Q2-F1
#
_entry.id   AF-A0A365K5Q2-F1
#
_cell.length_a   1.000
_cell.length_b   1.000
_cell.length_c   1.000
_cell.angle_alpha   90.00
_cell.angle_beta   90.00
_cell.angle_gamma   90.00
#
_symmetry.space_group_name_H-M   'P 1'
#
loop_
_entity.id
_entity.type
_entity.pdbx_description
1 polymer ?
#
loop_
_entity_poly.entity_id
_entity_poly.type
_entity_poly.pdbx_seq_one_letter_code
_entity_poly.pdbx_strand_id
1 'polypeptide(L)'
;MNQAPENYGTIKRTGEKALGIIGIVFNVIGIILSIILITSLAGFENSDMHRQMEEDLRNDPMMTSPQEAQMAVDTFNAFIAGFDVVGWVLVILLAISTVFAILAMTKLKSFDKASTAGIFFILAGIFAGILSLTSILFYIAAIMCFVRKPPLREDELMGRSNEPITRNDTVTREDDTPYRPL
;
A
#
# COMPACT_ATOMS: atom_id res chain seq x y z
N MET A 1 2.49 50.85 -0.24
CA MET A 1 2.50 49.69 -1.16
C MET A 1 2.53 48.43 -0.30
N ASN A 2 1.36 47.85 -0.01
CA ASN A 2 1.26 46.61 0.75
C ASN A 2 1.28 45.44 -0.23
N GLN A 3 2.39 44.72 -0.30
CA GLN A 3 2.41 43.39 -0.89
C GLN A 3 2.08 42.41 0.23
N ALA A 4 0.86 41.84 0.21
CA ALA A 4 0.57 40.65 0.99
C ALA A 4 1.31 39.47 0.32
N PRO A 5 1.97 38.59 1.09
CA PRO A 5 2.61 37.43 0.51
C PRO A 5 1.54 36.44 0.04
N GLU A 6 1.48 36.19 -1.26
CA GLU A 6 0.77 35.06 -1.86
C GLU A 6 1.41 33.76 -1.35
N ASN A 7 0.91 33.26 -0.23
CA ASN A 7 1.23 31.92 0.24
C ASN A 7 0.02 31.02 -0.07
N TYR A 8 -0.27 30.86 -1.36
CA TYR A 8 -1.21 29.83 -1.80
C TYR A 8 -0.52 28.49 -1.58
N GLY A 9 -0.75 27.90 -0.41
CA GLY A 9 -0.17 26.64 0.00
C GLY A 9 -0.50 25.57 -1.03
N THR A 10 0.46 25.26 -1.90
CA THR A 10 0.38 24.14 -2.84
C THR A 10 0.03 22.91 -2.01
N ILE A 11 -1.16 22.33 -2.25
CA ILE A 11 -1.63 21.18 -1.47
C ILE A 11 -0.59 20.07 -1.62
N LYS A 12 0.21 19.85 -0.57
CA LYS A 12 1.35 18.94 -0.64
C LYS A 12 0.82 17.50 -0.76
N ARG A 13 1.25 16.77 -1.80
CA ARG A 13 0.99 15.32 -1.94
C ARG A 13 1.90 14.49 -1.02
N THR A 14 2.20 14.96 0.18
CA THR A 14 3.19 14.37 1.08
C THR A 14 2.71 13.06 1.70
N GLY A 15 1.44 12.96 2.10
CA GLY A 15 0.89 11.76 2.74
C GLY A 15 0.94 10.51 1.85
N GLU A 16 0.42 10.60 0.63
CA GLU A 16 0.44 9.50 -0.35
C GLU A 16 1.87 9.06 -0.70
N LYS A 17 2.77 10.04 -0.91
CA LYS A 17 4.19 9.76 -1.20
C LYS A 17 4.87 9.10 -0.01
N ALA A 18 4.67 9.60 1.20
CA ALA A 18 5.25 9.02 2.40
C ALA A 18 4.77 7.58 2.61
N LEU A 19 3.46 7.34 2.51
CA LEU A 19 2.89 6.00 2.69
C LEU A 19 3.36 5.02 1.60
N GLY A 20 3.43 5.48 0.35
CA GLY A 20 3.96 4.71 -0.77
C GLY A 20 5.43 4.33 -0.59
N ILE A 21 6.27 5.27 -0.16
CA ILE A 21 7.69 5.04 0.14
C ILE A 21 7.84 4.04 1.29
N ILE A 22 7.10 4.24 2.39
CA ILE A 22 7.12 3.34 3.55
C ILE A 22 6.71 1.92 3.13
N GLY A 23 5.64 1.79 2.35
CA GLY A 23 5.20 0.50 1.81
C GLY A 23 6.28 -0.19 0.95
N ILE A 24 6.94 0.55 0.06
CA ILE A 24 8.04 0.02 -0.76
C ILE A 24 9.19 -0.46 0.12
N VAL A 25 9.60 0.32 1.13
CA VAL A 25 10.69 -0.03 2.04
C VAL A 25 10.38 -1.33 2.78
N PHE A 26 9.19 -1.45 3.37
CA PHE A 26 8.77 -2.69 4.03
C PHE A 26 8.68 -3.87 3.05
N ASN A 27 8.28 -3.63 1.79
CA ASN A 27 8.22 -4.68 0.79
C ASN A 27 9.60 -5.22 0.42
N VAL A 28 10.59 -4.32 0.27
CA VAL A 28 11.99 -4.68 0.04
C VAL A 28 12.57 -5.44 1.23
N ILE A 29 12.27 -4.99 2.46
CA ILE A 29 12.67 -5.72 3.68
C ILE A 29 12.04 -7.12 3.69
N GLY A 30 10.76 -7.24 3.34
CA GLY A 30 10.08 -8.53 3.21
C GLY A 30 10.78 -9.46 2.22
N ILE A 31 11.15 -8.96 1.05
CA ILE A 31 11.92 -9.73 0.04
C ILE A 31 13.23 -10.23 0.63
N ILE A 32 14.00 -9.36 1.28
CA ILE A 32 15.30 -9.71 1.88
C ILE A 32 15.12 -10.79 2.94
N LEU A 33 14.16 -10.62 3.85
CA LEU A 33 13.87 -11.60 4.90
C LEU A 33 13.42 -12.94 4.33
N SER A 34 12.58 -12.94 3.30
CA SER A 34 12.16 -14.17 2.60
C SER A 34 13.35 -14.89 1.98
N ILE A 35 14.25 -14.17 1.29
CA ILE A 35 15.46 -14.77 0.70
C ILE A 35 16.35 -15.37 1.79
N ILE A 36 16.58 -14.65 2.89
CA ILE A 36 17.38 -15.16 4.03
C ILE A 36 16.75 -16.43 4.60
N LEU A 37 15.42 -16.46 4.79
CA LEU A 37 14.72 -17.61 5.32
C LEU A 37 14.84 -18.84 4.42
N ILE A 38 14.61 -18.68 3.10
CA ILE A 38 14.69 -19.76 2.12
C ILE A 38 16.11 -20.31 2.06
N THR A 39 17.11 -19.42 1.92
CA THR A 39 18.51 -19.82 1.82
C THR A 39 19.03 -20.47 3.11
N SER A 40 18.55 -20.04 4.28
CA SER A 40 18.86 -20.68 5.55
C SER A 40 18.29 -22.09 5.66
N LEU A 41 17.07 -22.33 5.15
CA LEU A 41 16.45 -23.65 5.15
C LEU A 41 17.12 -24.59 4.15
N ALA A 42 17.42 -24.11 2.94
CA ALA A 42 18.16 -24.88 1.94
C ALA A 42 19.59 -25.23 2.42
N GLY A 43 20.23 -24.32 3.17
CA GLY A 43 21.51 -24.58 3.81
C GLY A 43 21.42 -25.64 4.92
N PHE A 44 20.29 -25.71 5.63
CA PHE A 44 20.05 -26.74 6.64
C PHE A 44 19.85 -28.12 6.02
N GLU A 45 19.04 -28.24 4.95
CA GLU A 45 18.77 -29.52 4.26
C GLU A 45 20.04 -30.25 3.81
N ASN A 46 21.08 -29.50 3.42
CA ASN A 46 22.35 -30.08 2.94
C ASN A 46 23.41 -30.25 4.04
N SER A 47 23.09 -29.91 5.29
CA SER A 47 24.05 -29.90 6.39
C SER A 47 24.23 -31.28 7.01
N ASP A 48 25.41 -31.50 7.61
CA ASP A 48 25.66 -32.72 8.40
C ASP A 48 24.74 -32.82 9.62
N MET A 49 24.23 -31.68 10.10
CA MET A 49 23.25 -31.63 11.17
C MET A 49 21.90 -32.21 10.74
N HIS A 50 21.45 -31.95 9.51
CA HIS A 50 20.22 -32.57 8.96
C HIS A 50 20.38 -34.07 8.82
N ARG A 51 21.53 -34.55 8.32
CA ARG A 51 21.84 -35.98 8.21
C ARG A 51 21.88 -36.69 9.56
N GLN A 52 22.53 -36.07 10.56
CA GLN A 52 22.55 -36.59 11.93
C GLN A 52 21.15 -36.63 12.53
N MET A 53 20.34 -35.59 12.30
CA MET A 53 18.96 -35.55 12.79
C MET A 53 18.09 -36.63 12.13
N GLU A 54 18.29 -36.91 10.84
CA GLU A 54 17.62 -37.99 10.12
C GLU A 54 18.04 -39.37 10.66
N GLU A 55 19.32 -39.56 10.94
CA GLU A 55 19.87 -40.80 11.50
C GLU A 55 19.41 -41.03 12.94
N ASP A 56 19.35 -39.98 13.76
CA ASP A 56 18.81 -40.02 15.12
C ASP A 56 17.31 -40.35 15.12
N LEU A 57 16.53 -39.76 14.21
CA LEU A 57 15.10 -40.07 14.06
C LEU A 57 14.86 -41.52 13.62
N ARG A 58 15.70 -42.05 12.73
CA ARG A 58 15.62 -43.44 12.25
C ARG A 58 15.99 -44.45 13.34
N ASN A 59 16.86 -44.07 14.27
CA ASN A 59 17.34 -44.91 15.35
C ASN A 59 16.64 -44.64 16.70
N ASP A 60 15.62 -43.78 16.73
CA ASP A 60 14.93 -43.39 17.96
C ASP A 60 14.15 -44.59 18.55
N PRO A 61 14.48 -45.04 19.79
CA PRO A 61 13.77 -46.13 20.46
C PRO A 61 12.32 -45.79 20.84
N MET A 62 11.87 -44.54 20.73
CA MET A 62 10.47 -44.13 20.91
C MET A 62 9.60 -44.32 19.66
N MET A 63 10.20 -44.52 18.48
CA MET A 63 9.46 -44.84 17.26
C MET A 63 9.02 -46.31 17.28
N THR A 64 7.71 -46.54 17.19
CA THR A 64 7.10 -47.88 17.32
C THR A 64 7.43 -48.81 16.16
N SER A 65 7.74 -48.25 14.99
CA SER A 65 8.17 -49.00 13.81
C SER A 65 9.17 -48.23 12.95
N PRO A 66 10.10 -48.92 12.26
CA PRO A 66 11.00 -48.29 11.28
C PRO A 66 10.27 -47.56 10.15
N GLN A 67 9.04 -48.01 9.82
CA GLN A 67 8.20 -47.35 8.83
C GLN A 67 7.64 -46.01 9.31
N GLU A 68 7.29 -45.87 10.59
CA GLU A 68 6.86 -44.58 11.17
C GLU A 68 7.99 -43.55 11.13
N ALA A 69 9.20 -43.96 11.50
CA ALA A 69 10.38 -43.08 11.46
C ALA A 69 10.69 -42.62 10.03
N GLN A 70 10.63 -43.53 9.05
CA GLN A 70 10.85 -43.21 7.64
C GLN A 70 9.77 -42.24 7.11
N MET A 71 8.49 -42.46 7.44
CA MET A 71 7.41 -41.56 7.03
C MET A 71 7.55 -40.15 7.63
N ALA A 72 8.01 -40.04 8.87
CA ALA A 72 8.23 -38.74 9.53
C ALA A 72 9.33 -37.93 8.81
N VAL A 73 10.45 -38.58 8.49
CA VAL A 73 11.56 -38.01 7.73
C VAL A 73 11.10 -37.59 6.33
N ASP A 74 10.41 -38.47 5.61
CA ASP A 74 9.94 -38.20 4.24
C ASP A 74 8.95 -37.03 4.22
N THR A 75 8.06 -36.94 5.21
CA THR A 75 7.11 -35.82 5.36
C THR A 75 7.83 -34.50 5.64
N PHE A 76 8.84 -34.52 6.50
CA PHE A 76 9.64 -33.33 6.83
C PHE A 76 10.43 -32.84 5.61
N ASN A 77 11.09 -33.75 4.89
CA ASN A 77 11.82 -33.42 3.66
C ASN A 77 10.87 -32.91 2.56
N ALA A 78 9.70 -33.52 2.39
CA ALA A 78 8.68 -33.04 1.47
C ALA A 78 8.17 -31.63 1.84
N PHE A 79 8.03 -31.33 3.13
CA PHE A 79 7.67 -30.00 3.61
C PHE A 79 8.74 -28.96 3.27
N ILE A 80 10.02 -29.26 3.53
CA ILE A 80 11.14 -28.36 3.20
C ILE A 80 11.19 -28.11 1.69
N ALA A 81 11.13 -29.16 0.88
CA ALA A 81 11.16 -29.04 -0.58
C ALA A 81 9.96 -28.23 -1.11
N GLY A 82 8.77 -28.43 -0.55
CA GLY A 82 7.58 -27.63 -0.86
C GLY A 82 7.74 -26.16 -0.48
N PHE A 83 8.34 -25.89 0.68
CA PHE A 83 8.59 -24.54 1.18
C PHE A 83 9.59 -23.77 0.30
N ASP A 84 10.62 -24.42 -0.23
CA ASP A 84 11.58 -23.77 -1.15
C ASP A 84 10.87 -23.23 -2.41
N VAL A 85 10.08 -24.07 -3.08
CA VAL A 85 9.33 -23.68 -4.29
C VAL A 85 8.35 -22.54 -3.98
N VAL A 86 7.54 -22.68 -2.93
CA VAL A 86 6.56 -21.66 -2.52
C VAL A 86 7.25 -20.36 -2.11
N GLY A 87 8.40 -20.45 -1.43
CA GLY A 87 9.22 -19.32 -1.03
C GLY A 87 9.70 -18.50 -2.21
N TRP A 88 10.25 -19.15 -3.25
CA TRP A 88 10.70 -18.47 -4.47
C TRP A 88 9.55 -17.84 -5.25
N VAL A 89 8.40 -18.51 -5.33
CA VAL A 89 7.17 -17.94 -5.91
C VAL A 89 6.77 -16.67 -5.16
N LEU A 90 6.80 -16.69 -3.83
CA LEU A 90 6.49 -15.51 -2.99
C LEU A 90 7.48 -14.37 -3.22
N VAL A 91 8.78 -14.65 -3.35
CA VAL A 91 9.80 -13.64 -3.68
C VAL A 91 9.52 -12.99 -5.04
N ILE A 92 9.17 -13.79 -6.06
CA ILE A 92 8.82 -13.27 -7.40
C ILE A 92 7.57 -12.39 -7.32
N LEU A 93 6.53 -12.81 -6.58
CA LEU A 93 5.32 -12.03 -6.37
C LEU A 93 5.62 -10.68 -5.71
N LEU A 94 6.45 -10.67 -4.65
CA LEU A 94 6.87 -9.45 -3.97
C LEU A 94 7.71 -8.54 -4.88
N ALA A 95 8.55 -9.11 -5.74
CA ALA A 95 9.32 -8.35 -6.73
C ALA A 95 8.38 -7.65 -7.74
N ILE A 96 7.40 -8.39 -8.28
CA ILE A 96 6.37 -7.82 -9.18
C ILE A 96 5.58 -6.72 -8.46
N SER A 97 5.17 -6.96 -7.21
CA SER A 97 4.51 -5.95 -6.36
C SER A 97 5.34 -4.67 -6.25
N THR A 98 6.65 -4.80 -6.04
CA THR A 98 7.57 -3.65 -5.94
C THR A 98 7.59 -2.84 -7.24
N VAL A 99 7.61 -3.50 -8.40
CA VAL A 99 7.54 -2.82 -9.71
C VAL A 99 6.26 -2.00 -9.83
N PHE A 100 5.10 -2.59 -9.48
CA PHE A 100 3.83 -1.87 -9.49
C PHE A 100 3.80 -0.68 -8.52
N ALA A 101 4.37 -0.83 -7.33
CA ALA A 101 4.46 0.26 -6.36
C ALA A 101 5.35 1.42 -6.86
N ILE A 102 6.47 1.11 -7.54
CA ILE A 102 7.32 2.12 -8.18
C ILE A 102 6.59 2.82 -9.33
N LEU A 103 5.86 2.07 -10.17
CA LEU A 103 5.03 2.65 -11.23
C LEU A 103 3.94 3.56 -10.66
N ALA A 104 3.29 3.17 -9.55
CA ALA A 104 2.33 4.01 -8.84
C ALA A 104 2.97 5.34 -8.39
N MET A 105 4.16 5.28 -7.80
CA MET A 105 4.92 6.45 -7.34
C MET A 105 5.32 7.40 -8.47
N THR A 106 5.74 6.89 -9.62
CA THR A 106 6.07 7.74 -10.78
C THR A 106 4.82 8.42 -11.35
N LYS A 107 3.69 7.72 -11.41
CA LYS A 107 2.41 8.28 -11.88
C LYS A 107 1.84 9.32 -10.92
N LEU A 108 2.08 9.15 -9.61
CA LEU A 108 1.71 10.14 -8.59
C LEU A 108 2.41 11.50 -8.79
N LYS A 109 3.62 11.48 -9.37
CA LYS A 109 4.41 12.68 -9.70
C LYS A 109 3.97 13.35 -11.00
N SER A 110 3.45 12.58 -11.96
CA SER A 110 3.31 13.03 -13.36
C SER A 110 1.89 13.40 -13.80
N PHE A 111 0.83 13.00 -13.08
CA PHE A 111 -0.54 13.23 -13.54
C PHE A 111 -1.45 13.93 -12.53
N ASP A 112 -2.27 14.82 -13.10
CA ASP A 112 -3.42 15.51 -12.50
C ASP A 112 -4.45 14.54 -11.89
N LYS A 113 -4.43 13.27 -12.32
CA LYS A 113 -5.39 12.23 -11.92
C LYS A 113 -4.78 11.27 -10.89
N ALA A 114 -4.98 11.57 -9.61
CA ALA A 114 -4.59 10.70 -8.49
C ALA A 114 -5.22 9.29 -8.56
N SER A 115 -6.35 9.12 -9.27
CA SER A 115 -7.05 7.84 -9.39
C SER A 115 -6.22 6.74 -10.07
N THR A 116 -5.36 7.07 -11.05
CA THR A 116 -4.55 6.06 -11.73
C THR A 116 -3.46 5.49 -10.83
N ALA A 117 -2.86 6.30 -9.97
CA ALA A 117 -1.85 5.84 -9.01
C ALA A 117 -2.45 4.90 -7.95
N GLY A 118 -3.70 5.15 -7.54
CA GLY A 118 -4.42 4.27 -6.60
C GLY A 118 -4.60 2.85 -7.12
N ILE A 119 -4.96 2.68 -8.39
CA ILE A 119 -5.14 1.36 -9.01
C ILE A 119 -3.82 0.56 -8.99
N PHE A 120 -2.69 1.20 -9.29
CA PHE A 120 -1.38 0.54 -9.23
C PHE A 120 -1.00 0.12 -7.81
N PHE A 121 -1.38 0.90 -6.79
CA PHE A 121 -1.19 0.49 -5.39
C PHE A 121 -2.09 -0.67 -4.98
N ILE A 122 -3.34 -0.75 -5.47
CA ILE A 122 -4.18 -1.93 -5.26
C ILE A 122 -3.52 -3.17 -5.87
N LEU A 123 -3.05 -3.07 -7.11
CA LEU A 123 -2.35 -4.18 -7.78
C LEU A 123 -1.09 -4.59 -7.00
N ALA A 124 -0.28 -3.61 -6.57
CA ALA A 124 0.88 -3.87 -5.72
C ALA A 124 0.48 -4.59 -4.42
N GLY A 125 -0.59 -4.17 -3.76
CA GLY A 125 -1.11 -4.82 -2.55
C GLY A 125 -1.56 -6.26 -2.77
N ILE A 126 -2.24 -6.54 -3.90
CA ILE A 126 -2.68 -7.90 -4.25
C ILE A 126 -1.48 -8.82 -4.43
N PHE A 127 -0.46 -8.38 -5.18
CA PHE A 127 0.76 -9.16 -5.39
C PHE A 127 1.63 -9.27 -4.14
N ALA A 128 1.56 -8.29 -3.22
CA ALA A 128 2.21 -8.38 -1.92
C ALA A 128 1.52 -9.34 -0.94
N GLY A 129 0.35 -9.87 -1.31
CA GLY A 129 -0.45 -10.81 -0.52
C GLY A 129 -1.45 -10.11 0.39
N ILE A 130 -2.70 -10.59 0.42
CA ILE A 130 -3.87 -9.92 1.00
C ILE A 130 -3.70 -9.52 2.49
N LEU A 131 -2.86 -10.23 3.26
CA LEU A 131 -2.66 -10.03 4.70
C LEU A 131 -1.24 -9.61 5.10
N SER A 132 -0.35 -9.36 4.12
CA SER A 132 0.98 -8.87 4.44
C SER A 132 0.91 -7.45 5.02
N LEU A 133 1.79 -7.13 5.97
CA LEU A 133 1.94 -5.76 6.49
C LEU A 133 2.15 -4.75 5.34
N THR A 134 2.84 -5.17 4.28
CA THR A 134 3.17 -4.36 3.10
C THR A 134 1.95 -4.09 2.23
N SER A 135 1.04 -5.06 2.08
CA SER A 135 -0.17 -4.89 1.28
C SER A 135 -1.16 -3.96 1.96
N ILE A 136 -1.26 -4.00 3.29
CA ILE A 136 -2.10 -3.09 4.07
C ILE A 136 -1.65 -1.63 3.83
N LEU A 137 -0.35 -1.38 3.87
CA LEU A 137 0.22 -0.05 3.55
C LEU A 137 -0.13 0.39 2.13
N PHE A 138 -0.02 -0.51 1.14
CA PHE A 138 -0.40 -0.21 -0.24
C PHE A 138 -1.90 0.03 -0.41
N TYR A 139 -2.77 -0.71 0.28
CA TYR A 139 -4.22 -0.48 0.23
C TYR A 139 -4.60 0.86 0.85
N ILE A 140 -3.99 1.24 1.96
CA ILE A 140 -4.23 2.57 2.56
C ILE A 140 -3.76 3.67 1.60
N ALA A 141 -2.61 3.51 0.96
CA ALA A 141 -2.12 4.47 -0.05
C ALA A 141 -3.08 4.57 -1.24
N ALA A 142 -3.63 3.44 -1.70
CA ALA A 142 -4.61 3.41 -2.78
C ALA A 142 -5.92 4.12 -2.40
N ILE A 143 -6.44 3.87 -1.20
CA ILE A 143 -7.65 4.54 -0.70
C ILE A 143 -7.40 6.05 -0.59
N MET A 144 -6.24 6.49 -0.09
CA MET A 144 -5.90 7.92 -0.04
C MET A 144 -5.86 8.55 -1.45
N CYS A 145 -5.36 7.82 -2.45
CA CYS A 145 -5.38 8.27 -3.86
C CYS A 145 -6.80 8.38 -4.43
N PHE A 146 -7.76 7.55 -3.98
CA PHE A 146 -9.15 7.58 -4.45
C PHE A 146 -10.04 8.58 -3.70
N VAL A 147 -9.84 8.75 -2.40
CA VAL A 147 -10.66 9.63 -1.56
C VAL A 147 -10.34 11.10 -1.80
N ARG A 148 -9.15 11.40 -2.36
CA ARG A 148 -8.73 12.79 -2.56
C ARG A 148 -9.42 13.39 -3.78
N LYS A 149 -10.24 14.42 -3.55
CA LYS A 149 -10.78 15.26 -4.61
C LYS A 149 -9.63 15.92 -5.37
N PRO A 150 -9.65 15.96 -6.72
CA PRO A 150 -8.63 16.67 -7.48
C PRO A 150 -8.59 18.13 -6.99
N PRO A 151 -7.40 18.75 -6.90
CA PRO A 151 -7.32 20.17 -6.58
C PRO A 151 -8.21 20.92 -7.57
N LEU A 152 -9.07 21.82 -7.06
CA LEU A 152 -9.83 22.73 -7.91
C LEU A 152 -8.84 23.38 -8.86
N ARG A 153 -9.06 23.11 -10.13
CA ARG A 153 -8.25 23.59 -11.23
C ARG A 153 -8.32 25.13 -11.16
N GLU A 154 -7.21 25.86 -11.30
CA GLU A 154 -7.15 27.32 -11.07
C GLU A 154 -8.19 28.09 -11.93
N ASP A 155 -8.61 27.50 -13.04
CA ASP A 155 -9.71 27.94 -13.89
C ASP A 155 -11.11 27.88 -13.24
N GLU A 156 -11.35 27.01 -12.26
CA GLU A 156 -12.57 27.00 -11.45
C GLU A 156 -12.53 28.04 -10.30
N LEU A 157 -11.33 28.35 -9.78
CA LEU A 157 -11.13 29.40 -8.78
C LEU A 157 -11.24 30.81 -9.40
N MET A 158 -10.76 30.99 -10.63
CA MET A 158 -10.95 32.22 -11.42
C MET A 158 -12.34 32.34 -12.06
N GLY A 159 -13.09 31.24 -12.18
CA GLY A 159 -14.48 31.26 -12.64
C GLY A 159 -15.50 31.71 -11.59
N ARG A 160 -15.19 31.54 -10.29
CA ARG A 160 -16.10 31.88 -9.19
C ARG A 160 -16.03 33.34 -8.72
N SER A 161 -14.96 34.06 -9.04
CA SER A 161 -14.81 35.47 -8.67
C SER A 161 -15.66 36.43 -9.54
N ASN A 162 -16.28 35.93 -10.61
CA ASN A 162 -17.02 36.74 -11.57
C ASN A 162 -18.54 36.53 -11.55
N GLU A 163 -19.09 35.79 -10.57
CA GLU A 163 -20.54 35.81 -10.34
C GLU A 163 -20.91 37.16 -9.68
N PRO A 164 -21.68 38.03 -10.34
CA PRO A 164 -22.21 39.21 -9.67
C PRO A 164 -23.11 38.75 -8.54
N ILE A 165 -22.79 39.19 -7.31
CA ILE A 165 -23.67 39.04 -6.15
C ILE A 165 -24.96 39.79 -6.47
N THR A 166 -25.99 39.10 -6.95
CA THR A 166 -27.35 39.62 -7.01
C THR A 166 -27.84 39.73 -5.57
N ARG A 167 -27.51 40.85 -4.96
CA ARG A 167 -27.95 41.29 -3.64
C ARG A 167 -29.45 41.55 -3.71
N ASN A 168 -30.24 40.53 -3.39
CA ASN A 168 -31.69 40.65 -3.32
C ASN A 168 -32.09 41.24 -1.95
N ASP A 169 -31.73 42.51 -1.75
CA ASP A 169 -32.18 43.30 -0.60
C ASP A 169 -33.46 44.06 -0.98
N THR A 170 -34.60 43.37 -1.00
CA THR A 170 -35.90 44.02 -0.85
C THR A 170 -36.62 43.39 0.32
N VAL A 171 -36.32 43.95 1.50
CA VAL A 171 -37.14 43.83 2.69
C VAL A 171 -38.48 44.52 2.39
N THR A 172 -39.53 43.73 2.18
CA THR A 172 -40.90 44.24 2.16
C THR A 172 -41.25 44.70 3.57
N ARG A 173 -41.26 46.01 3.79
CA ARG A 173 -41.91 46.64 4.94
C ARG A 173 -42.47 48.00 4.49
N GLU A 174 -43.49 47.94 3.65
CA GLU A 174 -44.42 49.05 3.48
C GLU A 174 -45.46 48.96 4.61
N ASP A 175 -45.24 49.71 5.67
CA ASP A 175 -46.32 50.29 6.46
C ASP A 175 -45.80 51.58 7.09
N ASP A 176 -46.72 52.53 7.31
CA ASP A 176 -46.54 53.87 7.87
C ASP A 176 -46.19 55.03 6.91
N THR A 177 -47.23 55.59 6.29
CA THR A 177 -47.41 57.06 6.34
C THR A 177 -48.84 57.43 6.77
N PRO A 178 -49.02 58.08 7.94
CA PRO A 178 -50.28 58.69 8.32
C PRO A 178 -50.48 60.05 7.63
N TYR A 179 -51.69 60.26 7.13
CA TYR A 179 -52.27 61.52 6.64
C TYR A 179 -51.97 62.75 7.55
N ARG A 180 -51.69 63.95 6.97
CA ARG A 180 -52.40 65.25 7.18
C ARG A 180 -51.68 66.47 6.50
N PRO A 181 -52.28 67.69 6.45
CA PRO A 181 -52.99 68.29 5.31
C PRO A 181 -52.29 69.56 4.75
N LEU A 182 -52.88 70.19 3.73
CA LEU A 182 -53.26 71.63 3.68
C LEU A 182 -54.21 71.86 2.50
#